data_AF-A0A4R0FD80-F1
#
_entry.id   AF-A0A4R0FD80-F1
#
_cell.length_a   1.000
_cell.length_b   1.000
_cell.length_c   1.000
_cell.angle_alpha   90.00
_cell.angle_beta   90.00
_cell.angle_gamma   90.00
#
_symmetry.space_group_name_H-M   'P 1'
#
loop_
_entity.id
_entity.type
_entity.pdbx_description
1 polymer ?
#
loop_
_entity_poly.entity_id
_entity_poly.type
_entity_poly.pdbx_seq_one_letter_code
_entity_poly.pdbx_strand_id
1 'polypeptide(L)'
;MDCFAIEVEIPANKCPKVRGRKRLIKEGKAKLLLSNNTSMRRALEGFTRYGLSSGRNAIVLTCSEFKNRENQIASFLNKRFEDDWKLKLIPIKIN
;
A
#
# COMPACT_ATOMS: atom_id res chain seq x y z
N MET A 1 -7.45 -19.66 4.72
CA MET A 1 -7.25 -18.67 3.64
C MET A 1 -5.97 -17.93 3.95
N ASP A 2 -5.05 -17.88 3.01
CA ASP A 2 -3.82 -17.10 3.19
C ASP A 2 -4.14 -15.62 2.97
N CYS A 3 -3.95 -14.84 4.02
CA CYS A 3 -4.09 -13.39 3.97
C CYS A 3 -2.71 -12.75 4.09
N PHE A 4 -2.58 -11.57 3.51
CA PHE A 4 -1.35 -10.80 3.55
C PHE A 4 -1.63 -9.31 3.65
N ALA A 5 -0.69 -8.60 4.26
CA ALA A 5 -0.55 -7.16 4.08
C ALA A 5 0.35 -6.89 2.86
N ILE A 6 0.21 -5.72 2.24
CA ILE A 6 1.02 -5.32 1.08
C ILE A 6 2.04 -4.29 1.54
N GLU A 7 3.32 -4.65 1.47
CA GLU A 7 4.44 -3.71 1.57
C GLU A 7 4.76 -3.14 0.19
N VAL A 8 4.95 -1.83 0.14
CA VAL A 8 5.32 -1.05 -1.04
C VAL A 8 6.70 -0.46 -0.80
N GLU A 9 7.63 -0.82 -1.66
CA GLU A 9 8.97 -0.23 -1.70
C GLU A 9 9.01 0.88 -2.75
N ILE A 10 9.48 2.07 -2.38
CA ILE A 10 9.63 3.24 -3.26
C ILE A 10 10.96 3.94 -2.98
N PRO A 11 11.45 4.81 -3.87
CA PRO A 11 12.59 5.68 -3.58
C PRO A 11 12.41 6.56 -2.34
N ALA A 12 13.48 6.76 -1.57
CA ALA A 12 13.47 7.58 -0.36
C ALA A 12 13.06 9.05 -0.63
N ASN A 13 13.44 9.60 -1.78
CA ASN A 13 13.08 10.95 -2.22
C ASN A 13 11.58 11.06 -2.55
N LYS A 14 10.96 10.00 -3.11
CA LYS A 14 9.51 9.90 -3.39
C LYS A 14 8.68 9.51 -2.14
N CYS A 15 9.31 9.21 -1.00
CA CYS A 15 8.61 8.80 0.20
C CYS A 15 7.66 9.91 0.75
N PRO A 16 6.37 9.61 1.00
CA PRO A 16 5.43 10.57 1.57
C PRO A 16 5.81 10.98 3.01
N LYS A 17 5.26 12.11 3.46
CA LYS A 17 5.38 12.56 4.86
C LYS A 17 4.51 11.68 5.76
N VAL A 18 5.10 10.62 6.30
CA VAL A 18 4.45 9.70 7.27
C VAL A 18 5.16 9.72 8.62
N ARG A 19 4.44 9.39 9.69
CA ARG A 19 5.02 9.26 11.03
C ARG A 19 6.12 8.21 11.02
N GLY A 20 7.31 8.56 11.53
CA GLY A 20 8.44 7.64 11.58
C GLY A 20 9.20 7.47 10.27
N ARG A 21 8.99 8.33 9.26
CA ARG A 21 9.65 8.29 7.93
C ARG A 21 11.14 7.92 7.97
N LYS A 22 11.93 8.52 8.87
CA LYS A 22 13.38 8.24 8.99
C LYS A 22 13.70 6.76 9.25
N ARG A 23 12.84 6.02 9.96
CA ARG A 23 13.03 4.61 10.29
C ARG A 23 12.62 3.67 9.15
N LEU A 24 11.79 4.16 8.24
CA LEU A 24 11.25 3.42 7.09
C LEU A 24 12.17 3.49 5.87
N ILE A 25 13.10 4.45 5.86
CA ILE A 25 14.09 4.65 4.82
C ILE A 25 15.37 3.90 5.20
N LYS A 26 15.78 2.96 4.35
CA LYS A 26 17.06 2.24 4.43
C LYS A 26 17.62 2.08 3.02
N GLU A 27 18.92 2.27 2.85
CA GLU A 27 19.62 2.03 1.57
C GLU A 27 18.97 2.78 0.38
N GLY A 28 18.52 4.02 0.60
CA GLY A 28 17.91 4.84 -0.45
C GLY A 28 16.48 4.43 -0.85
N LYS A 29 15.89 3.42 -0.21
CA LYS A 29 14.51 2.98 -0.43
C LYS A 29 13.67 3.15 0.84
N ALA A 30 12.38 3.41 0.67
CA ALA A 30 11.39 3.51 1.74
C ALA A 30 10.42 2.33 1.63
N LYS A 31 10.18 1.65 2.76
CA LYS A 31 9.21 0.55 2.86
C LYS A 31 8.00 0.99 3.65
N LEU A 32 6.83 0.89 3.04
CA LEU A 32 5.55 1.39 3.56
C LEU A 32 4.47 0.34 3.37
N LEU A 33 3.39 0.41 4.13
CA LEU A 33 2.23 -0.46 3.91
C LEU A 33 1.20 0.24 3.03
N LEU A 34 0.65 -0.51 2.07
CA LEU A 34 -0.55 -0.08 1.34
C LEU A 34 -1.70 0.07 2.34
N SER A 35 -2.37 1.21 2.34
CA SER A 35 -3.43 1.53 3.30
C SER A 35 -4.72 1.94 2.62
N ASN A 36 -5.86 1.69 3.27
CA ASN A 36 -7.14 2.23 2.82
C ASN A 36 -7.21 3.72 3.18
N ASN A 37 -7.55 4.56 2.20
CA ASN A 37 -7.75 6.00 2.37
C ASN A 37 -9.07 6.47 1.74
N THR A 38 -10.03 5.54 1.63
CA THR A 38 -11.37 5.81 1.10
C THR A 38 -12.19 6.57 2.12
N SER A 39 -12.71 7.75 1.76
CA SER A 39 -13.69 8.46 2.58
C SER A 39 -15.10 7.90 2.37
N MET A 40 -15.99 8.10 3.34
CA MET A 40 -17.39 7.65 3.25
C MET A 40 -18.08 8.13 1.96
N ARG A 41 -17.88 9.40 1.57
CA ARG A 41 -18.40 9.94 0.31
C ARG A 41 -17.97 9.12 -0.91
N ARG A 42 -16.68 8.75 -0.99
CA ARG A 42 -16.15 7.97 -2.12
C ARG A 42 -16.61 6.51 -2.07
N ALA A 43 -16.76 5.95 -0.87
CA ALA A 43 -17.29 4.60 -0.69
C ALA A 43 -18.74 4.50 -1.19
N LEU A 44 -19.58 5.50 -0.91
CA LEU A 44 -20.97 5.57 -1.40
C LEU A 44 -21.06 5.66 -2.94
N GLU A 45 -20.02 6.20 -3.58
CA GLU A 45 -19.88 6.25 -5.05
C GLU A 45 -19.23 4.96 -5.62
N GLY A 46 -18.94 3.96 -4.79
CA GLY A 46 -18.30 2.70 -5.22
C GLY A 46 -16.80 2.79 -5.47
N PHE A 47 -16.13 3.89 -5.09
CA PHE A 47 -14.69 4.06 -5.31
C PHE A 47 -13.86 3.63 -4.10
N THR A 48 -12.82 2.82 -4.36
CA THR A 48 -11.74 2.57 -3.39
C THR A 48 -10.56 3.51 -3.66
N ARG A 49 -10.04 4.15 -2.61
CA ARG A 49 -8.80 4.94 -2.65
C ARG A 49 -7.73 4.32 -1.78
N TYR A 50 -6.52 4.28 -2.33
CA TYR A 50 -5.34 3.77 -1.67
C TYR A 50 -4.47 4.92 -1.12
N GLY A 51 -3.67 4.58 -0.11
CA GLY A 51 -2.63 5.41 0.48
C GLY A 51 -1.41 4.57 0.81
N LEU A 52 -0.35 5.24 1.29
CA LEU A 52 0.79 4.58 1.91
C LEU A 52 0.89 5.03 3.35
N SER A 53 1.06 4.08 4.27
CA SER A 53 1.17 4.32 5.69
C SER A 53 2.46 3.75 6.27
N SER A 54 2.82 4.20 7.47
CA SER A 54 3.88 3.62 8.28
C SER A 54 3.42 2.50 9.21
N GLY A 55 2.18 2.01 9.06
CA GLY A 55 1.67 0.91 9.90
C GLY A 55 0.16 0.94 10.20
N ARG A 56 -0.52 2.09 10.01
CA ARG A 56 -1.97 2.23 10.33
C ARG A 56 -2.82 2.05 9.08
N ASN A 57 -4.02 1.47 9.27
CA ASN A 57 -4.99 1.22 8.20
C ASN A 57 -4.43 0.38 7.05
N ALA A 58 -3.46 -0.50 7.35
CA ALA A 58 -2.90 -1.42 6.38
C ALA A 58 -4.03 -2.29 5.80
N ILE A 59 -4.03 -2.45 4.48
CA ILE A 59 -4.99 -3.33 3.82
C ILE A 59 -4.50 -4.75 3.98
N VAL A 60 -5.39 -5.61 4.45
CA VAL A 60 -5.24 -7.06 4.45
C VAL A 60 -6.11 -7.62 3.34
N LEU A 61 -5.53 -8.44 2.47
CA LEU A 61 -6.23 -9.10 1.37
C LEU A 61 -5.95 -10.59 1.38
N THR A 62 -6.92 -11.35 0.91
CA THR A 62 -6.72 -12.70 0.39
C THR A 62 -6.09 -12.64 -1.01
N CYS A 63 -5.56 -13.77 -1.48
CA CYS A 63 -5.04 -13.90 -2.85
C CYS A 63 -6.10 -13.55 -3.92
N SER A 64 -7.37 -13.93 -3.72
CA SER A 64 -8.44 -13.64 -4.67
C SER A 64 -8.78 -12.16 -4.71
N GLU A 65 -8.87 -11.50 -3.56
CA GLU A 65 -9.12 -10.06 -3.49
C GLU A 65 -7.97 -9.24 -4.09
N PHE A 66 -6.73 -9.68 -3.90
CA PHE A 66 -5.58 -9.02 -4.52
C PHE A 66 -5.64 -9.10 -6.03
N LYS A 67 -5.90 -10.28 -6.63
CA LYS A 67 -6.06 -10.41 -8.08
C LYS A 67 -7.12 -9.45 -8.65
N ASN A 68 -8.23 -9.27 -7.93
CA ASN A 68 -9.31 -8.36 -8.35
C ASN A 68 -8.93 -6.88 -8.24
N ARG A 69 -7.98 -6.52 -7.36
CA ARG A 69 -7.58 -5.14 -7.06
C ARG A 69 -6.23 -4.75 -7.65
N GLU A 70 -5.45 -5.71 -8.14
CA GLU A 70 -4.06 -5.55 -8.59
C GLU A 70 -3.91 -4.40 -9.58
N ASN A 71 -4.73 -4.36 -10.63
CA ASN A 71 -4.71 -3.28 -11.63
C ASN A 71 -5.00 -1.90 -11.02
N GLN A 72 -5.89 -1.82 -10.03
CA GLN A 72 -6.20 -0.55 -9.35
C GLN A 72 -5.05 -0.09 -8.45
N ILE A 73 -4.42 -1.04 -7.73
CA ILE A 73 -3.26 -0.78 -6.88
C ILE A 73 -2.08 -0.32 -7.75
N ALA A 74 -1.79 -1.04 -8.84
CA ALA A 74 -0.76 -0.68 -9.81
C ALA A 74 -1.04 0.71 -10.42
N SER A 75 -2.28 0.99 -10.84
CA SER A 75 -2.64 2.32 -11.37
C SER A 75 -2.43 3.43 -10.33
N PHE A 76 -2.75 3.19 -9.06
CA PHE A 76 -2.48 4.14 -7.97
C PHE A 76 -0.98 4.40 -7.78
N LEU A 77 -0.16 3.33 -7.82
CA LEU A 77 1.29 3.45 -7.67
C LEU A 77 1.94 4.11 -8.89
N ASN A 78 1.54 3.72 -10.11
CA ASN A 78 2.03 4.30 -11.36
C ASN A 78 1.77 5.80 -11.44
N LYS A 79 0.58 6.26 -11.03
CA LYS A 79 0.26 7.69 -11.00
C LYS A 79 1.15 8.50 -10.04
N ARG A 80 1.78 7.85 -9.06
CA ARG A 80 2.49 8.52 -7.97
C ARG A 80 4.00 8.32 -8.02
N PHE A 81 4.44 7.21 -8.58
CA PHE A 81 5.82 6.77 -8.55
C PHE A 81 6.34 6.36 -9.94
N GLU A 82 5.49 6.44 -10.98
CA GLU A 82 5.74 5.87 -12.31
C GLU A 82 6.04 4.38 -12.16
N ASP A 83 7.18 3.90 -12.65
CA ASP A 83 7.56 2.48 -12.55
C ASP A 83 8.57 2.22 -11.42
N ASP A 84 8.88 3.22 -10.58
CA ASP A 84 9.84 3.09 -9.48
C ASP A 84 9.13 2.69 -8.17
N TRP A 85 8.54 1.51 -8.18
CA TRP A 85 7.96 0.86 -7.01
C TRP A 85 8.02 -0.67 -7.10
N LYS A 86 7.97 -1.34 -5.96
CA LYS A 86 7.82 -2.80 -5.86
C LYS A 86 6.78 -3.16 -4.82
N LEU A 87 6.02 -4.23 -5.09
CA LEU A 87 5.11 -4.83 -4.12
C LEU A 87 5.74 -6.07 -3.49
N LYS A 88 5.53 -6.22 -2.19
CA LYS A 88 5.85 -7.44 -1.45
C LYS A 88 4.63 -7.84 -0.61
N LEU A 89 4.18 -9.08 -0.81
CA LEU A 89 3.10 -9.65 0.00
C LEU A 89 3.70 -10.17 1.31
N ILE A 90 3.21 -9.66 2.44
CA ILE A 90 3.65 -10.03 3.77
C ILE A 90 2.59 -10.95 4.37
N PRO A 91 2.83 -12.26 4.48
CA PRO A 91 1.90 -13.19 5.09
C PRO A 91 1.57 -12.75 6.52
N ILE A 92 0.28 -12.79 6.87
CA ILE A 92 -0.16 -12.52 8.23
C ILE A 92 -0.73 -13.79 8.85
N LYS A 93 -0.43 -13.97 10.13
CA LYS A 93 -1.09 -14.97 10.95
C LYS A 93 -2.43 -14.38 11.39
N ILE A 94 -3.52 -14.96 10.94
CA ILE A 94 -4.84 -14.70 11.51
C ILE A 94 -4.88 -15.50 12.82
N ASN A 95 -4.94 -14.79 13.94
CA ASN A 95 -5.21 -15.38 15.25
C ASN A 95 -6.70 -15.66 15.41
#